data_AF-A0A5N6K9I4-F1
#
_entry.id   AF-A0A5N6K9I4-F1
#
_cell.length_a   1.000
_cell.length_b   1.000
_cell.length_c   1.000
_cell.angle_alpha   90.00
_cell.angle_beta   90.00
_cell.angle_gamma   90.00
#
_symmetry.space_group_name_H-M   'P 1'
#
loop_
_entity.id
_entity.type
_entity.pdbx_description
1 polymer ?
#
loop_
_entity_poly.entity_id
_entity_poly.type
_entity_poly.pdbx_seq_one_letter_code
_entity_poly.pdbx_strand_id
1 'polypeptide(L)'
;MFATSLLLLNALAATAFSASIPTVEKRASAASSFISDVQWKVSGFTRPCTATVCTYNFTISVIPSTGPAVNIPCLYNDTATTPPASITPQTHSYSALSCTAGTTWQVNWGYNPNGDFAVMTIVDTAKGQDAFFGWNGIAAGTAFEDKGPNAVYALGTFS
;
A
#
# COMPACT_ATOMS: atom_id res chain seq x y z
N MET A 1 69.50 33.42 42.86
CA MET A 1 68.46 34.37 42.42
C MET A 1 67.52 33.63 41.48
N PHE A 2 66.24 33.55 41.89
CA PHE A 2 64.98 33.29 41.17
C PHE A 2 64.92 32.16 40.11
N ALA A 3 64.33 31.00 40.43
CA ALA A 3 62.89 30.66 40.52
C ALA A 3 62.33 30.18 39.17
N THR A 4 62.16 28.86 39.05
CA THR A 4 61.56 28.17 37.90
C THR A 4 60.06 28.03 38.14
N SER A 5 59.23 28.66 37.31
CA SER A 5 57.78 28.58 37.37
C SER A 5 57.25 27.32 36.68
N LEU A 6 56.45 26.54 37.41
CA LEU A 6 55.50 25.56 36.86
C LEU A 6 54.39 26.27 36.08
N LEU A 7 54.01 25.73 34.93
CA LEU A 7 52.64 25.86 34.40
C LEU A 7 52.23 24.55 33.69
N LEU A 8 51.23 23.89 34.26
CA LEU A 8 50.44 22.82 33.65
C LEU A 8 49.60 23.38 32.49
N LEU A 9 49.37 22.61 31.42
CA LEU A 9 48.12 22.69 30.64
C LEU A 9 47.81 21.40 29.86
N ASN A 10 46.83 20.68 30.43
CA ASN A 10 45.71 19.94 29.85
C ASN A 10 45.85 19.14 28.54
N ALA A 11 45.59 17.84 28.70
CA ALA A 11 45.20 16.91 27.66
C ALA A 11 43.86 17.30 27.00
N LEU A 12 43.78 17.15 25.67
CA LEU A 12 42.54 16.84 24.97
C LEU A 12 42.75 15.54 24.18
N ALA A 13 42.20 14.44 24.70
CA ALA A 13 42.06 13.21 23.96
C ALA A 13 40.92 13.38 22.93
N ALA A 14 41.25 13.37 21.65
CA ALA A 14 40.26 13.30 20.58
C ALA A 14 39.75 11.85 20.48
N THR A 15 38.54 11.60 20.98
CA THR A 15 37.81 10.36 20.70
C THR A 15 37.28 10.42 19.28
N ALA A 16 37.96 9.75 18.35
CA ALA A 16 37.44 9.51 17.01
C ALA A 16 36.31 8.47 17.12
N PHE A 17 35.06 8.91 17.03
CA PHE A 17 33.94 8.01 16.71
C PHE A 17 34.13 7.51 15.28
N SER A 18 34.62 6.28 15.15
CA SER A 18 34.55 5.55 13.88
C SER A 18 33.10 5.14 13.64
N ALA A 19 32.33 6.00 12.98
CA ALA A 19 31.05 5.61 12.42
C ALA A 19 31.33 4.61 11.30
N SER A 20 31.02 3.33 11.54
CA SER A 20 30.98 2.32 10.50
C SER A 20 29.96 2.76 9.46
N ILE A 21 30.44 3.24 8.31
CA ILE A 21 29.63 3.51 7.13
C ILE A 21 28.99 2.16 6.75
N PRO A 22 27.66 2.03 6.71
CA PRO A 22 27.06 0.84 6.16
C PRO A 22 27.48 0.77 4.69
N THR A 23 28.32 -0.22 4.38
CA THR A 23 28.55 -0.65 3.01
C THR A 23 27.19 -0.78 2.34
N VAL A 24 27.03 -0.09 1.21
CA VAL A 24 25.91 -0.30 0.30
C VAL A 24 26.04 -1.75 -0.18
N GLU A 25 25.45 -2.68 0.58
CA GLU A 25 25.14 -3.99 0.07
C GLU A 25 24.21 -3.76 -1.12
N LYS A 26 24.74 -4.09 -2.29
CA LYS A 26 23.98 -4.28 -3.51
C LYS A 26 22.77 -5.14 -3.12
N ARG A 27 21.59 -4.51 -3.00
CA ARG A 27 20.32 -5.14 -2.59
C ARG A 27 20.28 -6.50 -3.25
N ALA A 28 20.40 -7.56 -2.44
CA ALA A 28 20.23 -8.91 -2.91
C ALA A 28 18.92 -8.92 -3.70
N SER A 29 18.98 -9.40 -4.94
CA SER A 29 17.81 -9.58 -5.81
C SER A 29 16.72 -10.21 -4.96
N ALA A 30 15.66 -9.44 -4.66
CA ALA A 30 14.55 -9.91 -3.84
C ALA A 30 14.14 -11.27 -4.40
N ALA A 31 14.21 -12.31 -3.57
CA ALA A 31 13.57 -13.57 -3.90
C ALA A 31 12.14 -13.22 -4.33
N SER A 32 11.73 -13.72 -5.51
CA SER A 32 10.42 -13.51 -6.11
C SER A 32 9.35 -13.22 -5.06
N SER A 33 9.00 -11.95 -4.88
CA SER A 33 7.92 -11.56 -3.97
C SER A 33 6.54 -11.94 -4.52
N PHE A 34 6.49 -12.39 -5.77
CA PHE A 34 5.29 -12.86 -6.43
C PHE A 34 4.95 -14.29 -6.00
N ILE A 35 3.66 -14.56 -5.82
CA ILE A 35 3.10 -15.89 -5.56
C ILE A 35 2.72 -16.49 -6.92
N SER A 36 3.47 -17.48 -7.39
CA SER A 36 3.35 -18.01 -8.76
C SER A 36 2.01 -18.70 -9.07
N ASP A 37 1.36 -19.23 -8.05
CA ASP A 37 0.25 -20.18 -8.22
C ASP A 37 -1.13 -19.52 -8.11
N VAL A 38 -1.17 -18.20 -8.08
CA VAL A 38 -2.43 -17.45 -7.97
C VAL A 38 -2.34 -16.09 -8.67
N GLN A 39 -3.41 -15.74 -9.36
CA GLN A 39 -3.63 -14.41 -9.90
C GLN A 39 -4.99 -13.88 -9.45
N TRP A 40 -5.11 -12.57 -9.27
CA TRP A 40 -6.37 -11.95 -8.87
C TRP A 40 -6.91 -11.07 -9.98
N LYS A 41 -8.22 -11.07 -10.16
CA LYS A 41 -8.93 -10.20 -11.10
C LYS A 41 -10.02 -9.42 -10.34
N VAL A 42 -10.18 -8.14 -10.66
CA VAL A 42 -11.33 -7.33 -10.23
C VAL A 42 -12.33 -7.26 -11.37
N SER A 43 -13.59 -7.54 -11.08
CA SER A 43 -14.67 -7.48 -12.07
C SER A 43 -15.91 -6.75 -11.57
N GLY A 44 -16.64 -6.14 -12.51
CA GLY A 44 -17.90 -5.45 -12.23
C GLY A 44 -17.76 -4.27 -11.27
N PHE A 45 -16.63 -3.55 -11.34
CA PHE A 45 -16.37 -2.45 -10.41
C PHE A 45 -17.26 -1.25 -10.67
N THR A 46 -18.10 -0.93 -9.68
CA THR A 46 -18.92 0.28 -9.64
C THR A 46 -18.59 1.11 -8.40
N ARG A 47 -18.65 2.42 -8.57
CA ARG A 47 -18.35 3.41 -7.54
C ARG A 47 -19.28 4.63 -7.63
N PRO A 48 -20.59 4.48 -7.41
CA PRO A 48 -21.46 5.64 -7.27
C PRO A 48 -21.03 6.48 -6.06
N CYS A 49 -20.94 7.79 -6.26
CA CYS A 49 -20.58 8.74 -5.22
C CYS A 49 -21.67 9.81 -5.06
N THR A 50 -21.94 10.13 -3.80
CA THR A 50 -22.67 11.34 -3.37
C THR A 50 -21.66 12.39 -2.89
N ALA A 51 -22.14 13.50 -2.33
CA ALA A 51 -21.27 14.52 -1.76
C ALA A 51 -20.41 14.01 -0.57
N THR A 52 -20.87 13.00 0.16
CA THR A 52 -20.23 12.57 1.44
C THR A 52 -19.92 11.08 1.52
N VAL A 53 -20.35 10.28 0.54
CA VAL A 53 -20.13 8.83 0.50
C VAL A 53 -19.87 8.35 -0.92
N CYS A 54 -18.87 7.49 -1.10
CA CYS A 54 -18.67 6.66 -2.27
C CYS A 54 -18.85 5.19 -1.91
N THR A 55 -19.73 4.48 -2.62
CA THR A 55 -19.96 3.05 -2.40
C THR A 55 -19.18 2.25 -3.41
N TYR A 56 -18.27 1.39 -2.96
CA TYR A 56 -17.48 0.51 -3.80
C TYR A 56 -18.14 -0.85 -3.86
N ASN A 57 -18.42 -1.33 -5.07
CA ASN A 57 -19.00 -2.65 -5.30
C ASN A 57 -18.29 -3.34 -6.46
N PHE A 58 -17.70 -4.51 -6.20
CA PHE A 58 -16.99 -5.32 -7.20
C PHE A 58 -16.84 -6.77 -6.74
N THR A 59 -16.33 -7.63 -7.61
CA THR A 59 -15.97 -9.02 -7.27
C THR A 59 -14.48 -9.24 -7.46
N ILE A 60 -13.86 -9.85 -6.44
CA ILE A 60 -12.48 -10.35 -6.48
C ILE A 60 -12.53 -11.80 -6.95
N SER A 61 -11.95 -12.10 -8.11
CA SER A 61 -11.75 -13.48 -8.55
C SER A 61 -10.34 -13.91 -8.18
N VAL A 62 -10.23 -14.85 -7.25
CA VAL A 62 -8.98 -15.55 -6.90
C VAL A 62 -8.84 -16.74 -7.85
N ILE A 63 -7.87 -16.65 -8.76
CA ILE A 63 -7.68 -17.60 -9.85
C ILE A 63 -6.43 -18.43 -9.53
N PRO A 64 -6.57 -19.65 -8.99
CA PRO A 64 -5.44 -20.53 -8.76
C PRO A 64 -4.91 -21.09 -10.09
N SER A 65 -3.65 -21.51 -10.11
CA SER A 65 -3.05 -22.21 -11.26
C SER A 65 -3.73 -23.56 -11.56
N THR A 66 -4.37 -24.16 -10.56
CA THR A 66 -5.13 -25.41 -10.67
C THR A 66 -6.45 -25.31 -9.91
N GLY A 67 -7.51 -25.86 -10.49
CA GLY A 67 -8.85 -25.84 -9.90
C GLY A 67 -9.69 -24.60 -10.26
N PRO A 68 -10.91 -24.50 -9.71
CA PRO A 68 -11.83 -23.40 -10.04
C PRO A 68 -11.44 -22.09 -9.34
N ALA A 69 -11.74 -20.97 -10.00
CA ALA A 69 -11.63 -19.65 -9.39
C ALA A 69 -12.66 -19.47 -8.26
N VAL A 70 -12.26 -18.75 -7.22
CA VAL A 70 -13.14 -18.37 -6.09
C VAL A 70 -13.49 -16.90 -6.22
N ASN A 71 -14.78 -16.58 -6.18
CA ASN A 71 -15.27 -15.21 -6.30
C ASN A 71 -15.68 -14.68 -4.92
N ILE A 72 -15.07 -13.56 -4.51
CA ILE A 72 -15.37 -12.87 -3.25
C ILE A 72 -16.08 -11.54 -3.60
N PRO A 73 -17.36 -11.38 -3.26
CA PRO A 73 -18.06 -10.11 -3.44
C PRO A 73 -17.55 -9.08 -2.43
N CYS A 74 -17.32 -7.86 -2.92
CA CYS A 74 -16.81 -6.75 -2.14
C CYS A 74 -17.79 -5.59 -2.17
N LEU A 75 -18.35 -5.24 -1.02
CA LEU A 75 -19.20 -4.07 -0.86
C LEU A 75 -18.81 -3.31 0.39
N TYR A 76 -18.43 -2.04 0.23
CA TYR A 76 -18.13 -1.16 1.35
C TYR A 76 -18.33 0.32 0.97
N ASN A 77 -18.36 1.18 1.99
CA ASN A 77 -18.49 2.61 1.82
C ASN A 77 -17.22 3.31 2.26
N ASP A 78 -16.78 4.25 1.45
CA ASP A 78 -15.83 5.29 1.82
C ASP A 78 -16.62 6.58 2.10
N THR A 79 -16.53 7.08 3.32
CA THR A 79 -17.28 8.27 3.76
C THR A 79 -16.32 9.41 4.09
N ALA A 80 -16.88 10.61 4.27
CA ALA A 80 -16.08 11.76 4.68
C ALA A 80 -15.32 11.59 6.03
N THR A 81 -15.69 10.58 6.82
CA THR A 81 -15.05 10.24 8.09
C THR A 81 -14.06 9.09 7.98
N THR A 82 -13.95 8.43 6.82
CA THR A 82 -12.89 7.43 6.58
C THR A 82 -11.53 8.11 6.75
N PRO A 83 -10.62 7.58 7.57
CA PRO A 83 -9.29 8.15 7.68
C PRO A 83 -8.46 7.99 6.38
N PRO A 84 -7.72 9.03 5.95
CA PRO A 84 -7.77 10.40 6.45
C PRO A 84 -9.10 11.09 6.09
N ALA A 85 -9.76 11.67 7.09
CA ALA A 85 -11.07 12.30 6.91
C ALA A 85 -11.02 13.39 5.83
N SER A 86 -12.00 13.39 4.94
CA SER A 86 -12.03 14.24 3.75
C SER A 86 -13.47 14.62 3.41
N ILE A 87 -13.74 15.90 3.17
CA ILE A 87 -15.06 16.33 2.68
C ILE A 87 -15.30 15.95 1.21
N THR A 88 -14.29 15.43 0.51
CA THR A 88 -14.35 15.00 -0.89
C THR A 88 -14.03 13.50 -1.01
N PRO A 89 -14.97 12.61 -0.65
CA PRO A 89 -14.77 11.16 -0.73
C PRO A 89 -14.41 10.69 -2.15
N GLN A 90 -14.89 11.41 -3.16
CA GLN A 90 -14.65 11.16 -4.57
C GLN A 90 -13.17 11.19 -4.98
N THR A 91 -12.36 12.00 -4.29
CA THR A 91 -11.00 12.36 -4.73
C THR A 91 -9.97 12.26 -3.61
N HIS A 92 -10.20 11.41 -2.60
CA HIS A 92 -9.22 11.16 -1.55
C HIS A 92 -8.79 9.69 -1.51
N SER A 93 -7.66 9.46 -0.85
CA SER A 93 -7.10 8.13 -0.62
C SER A 93 -7.49 7.64 0.77
N TYR A 94 -7.61 6.33 0.94
CA TYR A 94 -7.82 5.66 2.23
C TYR A 94 -7.08 4.33 2.28
N SER A 95 -7.04 3.73 3.48
CA SER A 95 -6.47 2.41 3.68
C SER A 95 -7.32 1.54 4.61
N ALA A 96 -7.12 0.23 4.50
CA ALA A 96 -7.61 -0.81 5.39
C ALA A 96 -9.14 -0.85 5.56
N LEU A 97 -9.92 -0.48 4.54
CA LEU A 97 -11.36 -0.69 4.56
C LEU A 97 -11.68 -2.15 4.30
N SER A 98 -12.45 -2.77 5.20
CA SER A 98 -12.87 -4.16 5.06
C SER A 98 -13.83 -4.35 3.89
N CYS A 99 -13.53 -5.35 3.08
CA CYS A 99 -14.33 -5.79 1.96
C CYS A 99 -15.49 -6.67 2.46
N THR A 100 -16.71 -6.13 2.55
CA THR A 100 -17.85 -6.79 3.22
C THR A 100 -17.57 -7.01 4.72
N ALA A 101 -18.54 -6.74 5.59
CA ALA A 101 -18.31 -6.82 7.04
C ALA A 101 -17.88 -8.24 7.46
N GLY A 102 -16.75 -8.35 8.17
CA GLY A 102 -16.28 -9.61 8.78
C GLY A 102 -15.38 -10.50 7.92
N THR A 103 -14.90 -10.03 6.77
CA THR A 103 -13.90 -10.78 5.97
C THR A 103 -12.47 -10.38 6.32
N THR A 104 -11.50 -11.22 5.95
CA THR A 104 -10.05 -10.93 6.03
C THR A 104 -9.54 -10.10 4.87
N TRP A 105 -10.44 -9.71 3.96
CA TRP A 105 -10.12 -8.94 2.77
C TRP A 105 -10.24 -7.45 3.08
N GLN A 106 -9.18 -6.71 2.77
CA GLN A 106 -9.12 -5.27 2.94
C GLN A 106 -8.78 -4.60 1.62
N VAL A 107 -9.18 -3.35 1.49
CA VAL A 107 -8.93 -2.53 0.32
C VAL A 107 -8.28 -1.22 0.75
N ASN A 108 -7.18 -0.90 0.06
CA ASN A 108 -6.57 0.42 0.08
C ASN A 108 -6.85 1.10 -1.25
N TRP A 109 -7.01 2.41 -1.23
CA TRP A 109 -7.28 3.21 -2.41
C TRP A 109 -6.35 4.41 -2.44
N GLY A 110 -5.45 4.45 -3.42
CA GLY A 110 -4.56 5.57 -3.67
C GLY A 110 -5.02 6.36 -4.88
N TYR A 111 -5.60 7.55 -4.66
CA TYR A 111 -6.01 8.46 -5.72
C TYR A 111 -4.92 9.50 -6.02
N ASN A 112 -4.67 9.77 -7.30
CA ASN A 112 -3.81 10.84 -7.77
C ASN A 112 -4.65 11.96 -8.42
N PRO A 113 -4.73 13.15 -7.81
CA PRO A 113 -5.52 14.26 -8.33
C PRO A 113 -4.96 14.88 -9.62
N ASN A 114 -3.67 14.73 -9.90
CA ASN A 114 -3.03 15.38 -11.06
C ASN A 114 -3.31 14.65 -12.38
N GLY A 115 -3.66 13.36 -12.31
CA GLY A 115 -3.89 12.52 -13.49
C GLY A 115 -5.26 11.86 -13.52
N ASP A 116 -6.13 12.16 -12.56
CA ASP A 116 -7.43 11.51 -12.36
C ASP A 116 -7.35 9.97 -12.50
N PHE A 117 -6.42 9.38 -11.76
CA PHE A 117 -6.24 7.93 -11.71
C PHE A 117 -6.14 7.46 -10.27
N ALA A 118 -6.50 6.20 -10.05
CA ALA A 118 -6.36 5.57 -8.75
C ALA A 118 -5.83 4.14 -8.88
N VAL A 119 -5.17 3.69 -7.82
CA VAL A 119 -4.75 2.31 -7.64
C VAL A 119 -5.49 1.74 -6.43
N MET A 120 -6.24 0.67 -6.65
CA MET A 120 -6.80 -0.19 -5.62
C MET A 120 -5.77 -1.26 -5.27
N THR A 121 -5.39 -1.33 -4.00
CA THR A 121 -4.64 -2.46 -3.46
C THR A 121 -5.62 -3.34 -2.69
N ILE A 122 -5.78 -4.57 -3.15
CA ILE A 122 -6.57 -5.58 -2.45
C ILE A 122 -5.61 -6.40 -1.59
N VAL A 123 -6.00 -6.64 -0.34
CA VAL A 123 -5.18 -7.35 0.64
C VAL A 123 -5.97 -8.51 1.24
N ASP A 124 -5.44 -9.73 1.15
CA ASP A 124 -5.89 -10.87 1.97
C ASP A 124 -5.03 -10.94 3.22
N THR A 125 -5.52 -10.38 4.32
CA THR A 125 -4.78 -10.32 5.59
C THR A 125 -4.56 -11.69 6.23
N ALA A 126 -5.39 -12.69 5.90
CA ALA A 126 -5.21 -14.04 6.43
C ALA A 126 -4.03 -14.76 5.76
N LYS A 127 -3.82 -14.52 4.47
CA LYS A 127 -2.72 -15.12 3.70
C LYS A 127 -1.48 -14.22 3.64
N GLY A 128 -1.59 -12.98 4.08
CA GLY A 128 -0.51 -12.00 3.96
C GLY A 128 -0.19 -11.72 2.50
N GLN A 129 -1.20 -11.51 1.65
CA GLN A 129 -1.05 -11.32 0.21
C GLN A 129 -1.71 -10.04 -0.28
N ASP A 130 -1.17 -9.43 -1.34
CA ASP A 130 -1.78 -8.29 -2.02
C ASP A 130 -1.69 -8.33 -3.55
N ALA A 131 -2.57 -7.57 -4.20
CA ALA A 131 -2.52 -7.29 -5.62
C ALA A 131 -3.02 -5.87 -5.91
N PHE A 132 -2.57 -5.30 -7.03
CA PHE A 132 -2.75 -3.90 -7.38
C PHE A 132 -3.55 -3.76 -8.68
N PHE A 133 -4.53 -2.86 -8.72
CA PHE A 133 -5.40 -2.64 -9.88
C PHE A 133 -5.60 -1.15 -10.10
N GLY A 134 -5.39 -0.66 -11.32
CA GLY A 134 -5.41 0.78 -11.63
C GLY A 134 -6.46 1.16 -12.67
N TRP A 135 -7.09 2.31 -12.47
CA TRP A 135 -8.06 2.91 -13.39
C TRP A 135 -7.84 4.41 -13.53
N ASN A 136 -8.29 4.96 -14.65
CA ASN A 136 -8.33 6.40 -14.94
C ASN A 136 -9.80 6.88 -14.91
N GLY A 137 -10.01 8.20 -14.92
CA GLY A 137 -11.35 8.80 -14.99
C GLY A 137 -12.15 8.61 -13.70
N ILE A 138 -11.47 8.64 -12.55
CA ILE A 138 -12.03 8.25 -11.25
C ILE A 138 -13.06 9.26 -10.74
N ALA A 139 -12.80 10.55 -10.95
CA ALA A 139 -13.63 11.61 -10.38
C ALA A 139 -15.06 11.62 -10.94
N ALA A 140 -15.23 11.30 -12.22
CA ALA A 140 -16.54 11.28 -12.89
C ALA A 140 -17.09 9.85 -13.14
N GLY A 141 -16.24 8.82 -13.01
CA GLY A 141 -16.61 7.44 -13.30
C GLY A 141 -17.47 6.79 -12.22
N THR A 142 -18.51 6.08 -12.62
CA THR A 142 -19.37 5.29 -11.74
C THR A 142 -19.30 3.79 -11.99
N ALA A 143 -18.80 3.39 -13.16
CA ALA A 143 -18.58 2.01 -13.56
C ALA A 143 -17.25 1.93 -14.31
N PHE A 144 -16.48 0.90 -14.04
CA PHE A 144 -15.13 0.74 -14.53
C PHE A 144 -14.96 -0.63 -15.17
N GLU A 145 -14.05 -0.70 -16.13
CA GLU A 145 -13.68 -1.94 -16.79
C GLU A 145 -13.05 -2.95 -15.82
N ASP A 146 -13.17 -4.24 -16.14
CA ASP A 146 -12.49 -5.31 -15.42
C ASP A 146 -10.96 -5.14 -15.50
N LYS A 147 -10.24 -5.46 -14.43
CA LYS A 147 -8.77 -5.42 -14.36
C LYS A 147 -8.18 -6.74 -13.90
N GLY A 148 -7.05 -7.10 -14.49
CA GLY A 148 -6.37 -8.38 -14.28
C GLY A 148 -6.76 -9.46 -15.29
N PRO A 149 -6.33 -10.71 -15.08
CA PRO A 149 -5.64 -11.20 -13.89
C PRO A 149 -4.27 -10.55 -13.66
N ASN A 150 -4.01 -10.10 -12.43
CA ASN A 150 -2.74 -9.51 -12.00
C ASN A 150 -2.00 -10.48 -11.08
N ALA A 151 -0.67 -10.35 -11.05
CA ALA A 151 0.17 -11.08 -10.12
C ALA A 151 -0.17 -10.71 -8.67
N VAL A 152 -0.02 -11.69 -7.79
CA VAL A 152 -0.22 -11.58 -6.35
C VAL A 152 1.15 -11.58 -5.68
N TYR A 153 1.32 -10.82 -4.61
CA TYR A 153 2.57 -10.69 -3.91
C TYR A 153 2.40 -10.97 -2.42
N ALA A 154 3.49 -11.31 -1.74
CA ALA A 154 3.52 -11.35 -0.29
C ALA A 154 3.51 -9.92 0.27
N LEU A 155 2.69 -9.66 1.28
CA LEU A 155 2.62 -8.36 1.95
C LEU A 155 3.98 -7.93 2.50
N GLY A 156 4.26 -6.63 2.41
CA GLY A 156 5.48 -6.02 2.94
C GLY A 156 6.73 -6.20 2.06
N THR A 157 6.57 -6.75 0.86
CA THR A 157 7.68 -6.93 -0.09
C THR A 157 7.97 -5.71 -0.96
N PHE A 158 7.07 -4.72 -0.98
CA PHE A 158 7.29 -3.41 -1.59
C PHE A 158 7.41 -2.37 -0.48
N SER A 159 8.62 -1.83 -0.29
CA SER A 159 8.95 -0.76 0.67
C SER A 159 9.64 0.38 -0.05
#